data_AF-A0A967QV23-F1
#
_entry.id   AF-A0A967QV23-F1
#
_cell.length_a   1.000
_cell.length_b   1.000
_cell.length_c   1.000
_cell.angle_alpha   90.00
_cell.angle_beta   90.00
_cell.angle_gamma   90.00
#
_symmetry.space_group_name_H-M   'P 1'
#
loop_
_entity.id
_entity.type
_entity.pdbx_description
1 polymer ?
#
loop_
_entity_poly.entity_id
_entity_poly.type
_entity_poly.pdbx_seq_one_letter_code
_entity_poly.pdbx_strand_id
1 'polypeptide(L)' 'VGNGEPIVIPWGRNRIDWEVELGAVIGKAGKYISANDAEDHVFGYMVTMDISDRGGRPPGGNPLRSDWFVGKGH' A
#
# COMPACT_ATOMS: atom_id res chain seq x y z
N VAL A 1 -3.17 1.93 9.97
CA VAL A 1 -2.44 2.84 10.90
C VAL A 1 -2.85 4.26 10.57
N GLY A 2 -3.15 5.09 11.57
CA GLY A 2 -3.60 6.47 11.37
C GLY A 2 -2.45 7.47 11.24
N ASN A 3 -2.75 8.73 10.90
CA ASN A 3 -1.75 9.79 10.89
C ASN A 3 -1.17 9.99 12.31
N GLY A 4 0.16 10.13 12.40
CA GLY A 4 0.89 10.29 13.66
C GLY A 4 1.06 9.00 14.48
N GLU A 5 0.40 7.92 14.09
CA GLU A 5 0.54 6.63 14.76
C GLU A 5 1.84 5.91 14.32
N PRO A 6 2.56 5.26 15.24
CA PRO A 6 3.76 4.53 14.90
C PRO A 6 3.45 3.28 14.06
N ILE A 7 4.39 2.91 13.21
CA ILE A 7 4.42 1.60 12.52
C ILE A 7 5.49 0.70 13.15
N VAL A 8 5.26 -0.61 13.12
CA VAL A 8 6.26 -1.59 13.56
C VAL A 8 7.13 -1.98 12.37
N ILE A 9 8.44 -1.73 12.47
CA ILE A 9 9.40 -2.24 11.50
C ILE A 9 9.67 -3.71 11.83
N PRO A 10 9.52 -4.65 10.88
CA PRO A 10 9.75 -6.07 11.13
C PRO A 10 11.19 -6.33 11.58
N TRP A 11 11.35 -7.24 12.53
CA TRP A 11 12.66 -7.58 13.06
C TRP A 11 13.60 -8.11 11.96
N GLY A 12 14.85 -7.65 11.99
CA GLY A 12 15.88 -8.05 11.03
C GLY A 12 15.80 -7.35 9.67
N ARG A 13 14.85 -6.44 9.45
CA ARG A 13 14.73 -5.67 8.21
C ARG A 13 15.40 -4.30 8.37
N ASN A 14 16.27 -3.96 7.43
CA ASN A 14 17.12 -2.76 7.47
C ASN A 14 17.07 -1.92 6.18
N ARG A 15 16.15 -2.23 5.27
CA ARG A 15 15.96 -1.54 4.00
C ARG A 15 14.51 -1.08 3.82
N ILE A 16 13.95 -0.49 4.87
CA ILE A 16 12.62 0.12 4.85
C ILE A 16 12.70 1.48 4.16
N ASP A 17 11.70 1.75 3.33
CA ASP A 17 11.57 2.93 2.49
C ASP A 17 10.14 3.49 2.55
N TRP A 18 10.00 4.79 2.33
CA TRP A 18 8.76 5.54 2.48
C TRP A 18 8.27 6.04 1.12
N GLU A 19 7.10 5.59 0.68
CA GLU A 19 6.48 6.05 -0.56
C GLU A 19 5.27 6.93 -0.22
N VAL A 20 5.37 8.22 -0.52
CA VAL A 20 4.23 9.15 -0.35
C VAL A 20 3.30 8.97 -1.55
N GLU A 21 2.05 8.65 -1.28
CA GLU A 21 1.03 8.41 -2.31
C GLU A 21 -0.25 9.22 -2.07
N LEU A 22 -1.04 9.39 -3.14
CA LEU A 22 -2.39 9.94 -3.09
C LEU A 22 -3.40 8.79 -3.09
N GLY A 23 -4.10 8.60 -1.98
CA GLY A 23 -5.20 7.66 -1.87
C GLY A 23 -6.53 8.30 -2.22
N ALA A 24 -7.32 7.65 -3.08
CA ALA A 24 -8.73 7.99 -3.31
C ALA A 24 -9.64 7.11 -2.45
N VAL A 25 -10.58 7.73 -1.73
CA VAL A 25 -11.57 7.03 -0.91
C VAL A 25 -12.86 6.92 -1.72
N ILE A 26 -13.31 5.70 -2.00
CA ILE A 26 -14.54 5.46 -2.77
C ILE A 26 -15.75 5.61 -1.86
N GLY A 27 -16.65 6.55 -2.20
CA GLY A 27 -17.88 6.83 -1.46
C GLY A 27 -19.11 6.14 -2.01
N LYS A 28 -19.09 5.77 -3.29
CA LYS A 28 -20.23 5.20 -4.01
C LYS A 28 -19.80 3.95 -4.77
N ALA A 29 -20.44 2.83 -4.46
CA ALA A 29 -20.22 1.58 -5.18
C ALA A 29 -20.66 1.70 -6.66
N GLY A 30 -20.00 0.97 -7.53
CA GLY A 30 -20.37 0.87 -8.94
C GLY A 30 -19.54 -0.17 -9.68
N LYS A 31 -19.91 -0.43 -10.93
CA LYS A 31 -19.24 -1.40 -11.81
C LYS A 31 -19.33 -0.89 -13.25
N TYR A 32 -18.28 -1.05 -14.04
CA TYR A 32 -18.19 -0.54 -15.41
C TYR A 32 -18.53 0.96 -15.51
N ILE A 33 -18.05 1.73 -14.54
CA ILE A 33 -18.24 3.19 -14.48
C ILE A 33 -17.44 3.80 -15.64
N SER A 34 -18.05 4.73 -16.37
CA SER A 34 -17.34 5.44 -17.43
C SER A 34 -16.25 6.34 -16.81
N ALA A 35 -15.17 6.60 -17.54
CA ALA A 35 -14.11 7.48 -17.01
C ALA A 35 -14.63 8.89 -16.68
N ASN A 36 -15.64 9.37 -17.43
CA ASN A 36 -16.24 10.69 -17.21
C ASN A 36 -17.07 10.76 -15.91
N ASP A 37 -17.60 9.63 -15.45
CA ASP A 37 -18.41 9.55 -14.23
C ASP A 37 -17.60 9.09 -13.00
N ALA A 38 -16.29 8.87 -13.16
CA ALA A 38 -15.47 8.26 -12.11
C ALA A 38 -15.33 9.13 -10.86
N GLU A 39 -15.23 10.46 -11.02
CA GLU A 39 -15.06 11.40 -9.92
C GLU A 39 -16.30 11.47 -9.01
N ASP A 40 -17.50 11.29 -9.57
CA ASP A 40 -18.76 11.22 -8.81
C ASP A 40 -18.82 10.04 -7.82
N HIS A 41 -17.90 9.09 -7.95
CA HIS A 41 -17.79 7.94 -7.06
C HIS A 41 -16.76 8.12 -5.94
N VAL A 42 -15.93 9.17 -6.00
CA VAL A 42 -14.90 9.48 -5.02
C VAL A 42 -15.52 10.30 -3.89
N PHE A 43 -15.41 9.82 -2.65
CA PHE A 43 -15.80 10.57 -1.45
C PHE A 43 -14.79 11.69 -1.15
N GLY A 44 -13.51 11.39 -1.33
CA GLY A 44 -12.43 12.34 -1.11
C GLY A 44 -11.06 11.70 -1.31
N TYR A 45 -10.03 12.47 -1.00
CA TYR A 45 -8.63 12.06 -1.16
C TYR A 45 -7.88 12.19 0.16
N MET A 46 -6.80 11.42 0.30
CA MET A 46 -5.89 11.52 1.43
C MET A 46 -4.44 11.25 1.01
N VAL A 47 -3.49 11.69 1.81
CA VAL A 47 -2.10 11.24 1.69
C VAL A 47 -1.97 9.87 2.36
N THR A 48 -1.35 8.92 1.68
CA THR A 48 -1.04 7.59 2.21
C THR A 48 0.47 7.37 2.22
N MET A 49 0.94 6.57 3.18
CA MET A 49 2.32 6.08 3.19
C MET A 49 2.33 4.61 2.80
N ASP A 50 2.82 4.29 1.60
CA ASP A 50 2.95 2.92 1.12
C ASP A 50 4.34 2.35 1.45
N ILE A 51 4.52 2.00 2.74
CA ILE A 51 5.81 1.58 3.30
C ILE A 51 6.34 0.33 2.59
N SER A 52 7.58 0.43 2.13
CA SER A 52 8.23 -0.58 1.30
C SER A 52 9.42 -1.20 1.99
N ASP A 53 9.45 -2.52 2.04
CA ASP A 53 10.65 -3.26 2.37
C ASP A 53 11.44 -3.66 1.12
N ARG A 54 12.60 -3.04 0.93
CA ARG A 54 13.50 -3.27 -0.21
C ARG A 54 14.52 -4.38 0.03
N GLY A 55 14.43 -5.08 1.16
CA GLY A 55 15.30 -6.18 1.53
C GLY A 55 15.05 -7.47 0.72
N GLY A 56 13.94 -7.55 0.00
CA GLY A 56 13.57 -8.72 -0.80
C GLY A 56 13.34 -9.98 0.06
N ARG A 57 13.26 -11.15 -0.60
CA ARG A 57 13.04 -12.42 0.08
C ARG A 57 14.22 -12.77 1.01
N PRO A 58 13.94 -13.25 2.24
CA PRO A 58 14.99 -13.85 3.05
C PRO A 58 15.52 -15.14 2.38
N PRO A 59 16.74 -15.59 2.72
CA PRO A 59 17.27 -16.86 2.26
C PRO A 59 16.31 -18.02 2.55
N GLY A 60 16.06 -18.88 1.54
CA GLY A 60 15.11 -19.99 1.66
C GLY A 60 13.62 -19.59 1.57
N GLY A 61 13.32 -18.30 1.35
CA GLY A 61 11.96 -17.83 1.13
C GLY A 61 11.32 -18.44 -0.12
N ASN A 62 10.01 -18.68 -0.07
CA ASN A 62 9.28 -19.33 -1.17
C ASN A 62 9.40 -18.51 -2.49
N PRO A 63 10.00 -19.06 -3.55
CA PRO A 63 10.21 -18.34 -4.81
C PRO A 63 8.92 -18.13 -5.62
N LEU A 64 7.83 -18.82 -5.27
CA LEU A 64 6.54 -18.76 -5.96
C LEU A 64 5.54 -17.77 -5.33
N ARG A 65 5.84 -17.21 -4.15
CA ARG A 65 5.01 -16.15 -3.55
C ARG A 65 5.37 -14.81 -4.16
N SER A 66 4.39 -13.97 -4.48
CA SER A 66 4.63 -12.62 -5.01
C SER A 66 5.57 -11.82 -4.12
N ASP A 67 6.61 -11.22 -4.71
CA ASP A 67 7.54 -10.32 -4.02
C ASP A 67 6.83 -9.10 -3.42
N TRP A 68 5.67 -8.74 -3.98
CA TRP A 68 4.88 -7.63 -3.49
C TRP A 68 4.44 -7.84 -2.03
N PHE A 69 3.96 -9.04 -1.68
CA PHE A 69 3.58 -9.34 -0.29
C PHE A 69 4.78 -9.40 0.66
N VAL A 70 5.98 -9.71 0.14
CA VAL A 70 7.21 -9.67 0.93
C VAL A 70 7.64 -8.23 1.20
N GLY A 71 7.42 -7.31 0.26
CA GLY A 71 7.78 -5.91 0.42
C GLY A 71 6.74 -5.07 1.18
N LYS A 72 5.46 -5.43 1.09
CA LYS A 72 4.33 -4.56 1.50
C LYS A 72 3.42 -5.17 2.57
N GLY A 73 3.44 -6.50 2.73
CA GLY A 73 2.44 -7.25 3.51
C GLY A 73 2.88 -7.64 4.91
N HIS A 74 3.85 -6.93 5.49
CA HIS A 74 4.35 -7.17 6.84
C HIS A 74 3.37 -6.74 7.93
#